data_AF-A0A7C9VI53-F1
#
_entry.id   AF-A0A7C9VI53-F1
#
_cell.length_a   1.000
_cell.length_b   1.000
_cell.length_c   1.000
_cell.angle_alpha   90.00
_cell.angle_beta   90.00
_cell.angle_gamma   90.00
#
_symmetry.space_group_name_H-M   'P 1'
#
loop_
_entity.id
_entity.type
_entity.pdbx_description
1 polymer ?
#
loop_
_entity_poly.entity_id
_entity_poly.type
_entity_poly.pdbx_seq_one_letter_code
_entity_poly.pdbx_strand_id
1 'polypeptide(L)'
;METQEFITRSHLDAATLNVWIDEEWLIPLASGIAPQFSEADLARARLIRDLKLDLGVNNEGIAIILHLLDQLHGLRSLLKDIHATENDRARDSG
;
A
#
# COMPACT_ATOMS: atom_id res chain seq x y z
N MET A 1 12.30 2.42 1.18
CA MET A 1 12.75 2.39 2.59
C MET A 1 13.10 0.96 2.97
N GLU A 2 14.13 0.79 3.80
CA GLU A 2 14.52 -0.53 4.32
C GLU A 2 13.57 -1.00 5.42
N THR A 3 13.61 -2.30 5.74
CA THR A 3 12.75 -2.92 6.76
C THR A 3 12.86 -2.24 8.14
N GLN A 4 14.08 -1.88 8.57
CA GLN A 4 14.30 -1.23 9.87
C GLN A 4 13.69 0.17 9.94
N GLU A 5 13.81 0.93 8.84
CA GLU A 5 13.19 2.25 8.70
C GLU A 5 11.67 2.14 8.69
N PHE A 6 11.13 1.14 7.99
CA PHE A 6 9.70 0.86 7.92
C PHE A 6 9.11 0.60 9.30
N ILE A 7 9.66 -0.38 10.04
CA ILE A 7 9.26 -0.77 11.41
C ILE A 7 9.21 0.46 12.33
N THR A 8 10.25 1.29 12.26
CA THR A 8 10.36 2.50 13.09
C THR A 8 9.29 3.53 12.75
N ARG A 9 9.03 3.77 11.45
CA ARG A 9 8.03 4.75 10.99
C ARG A 9 6.60 4.24 11.09
N SER A 10 6.36 2.94 10.98
CA SER A 10 5.03 2.33 11.09
C SER A 10 4.63 2.04 12.54
N HIS A 11 5.58 2.07 13.47
CA HIS A 11 5.42 1.59 14.84
C HIS A 11 4.94 0.13 14.87
N LEU A 12 5.53 -0.71 14.01
CA LEU A 12 5.22 -2.14 13.94
C LEU A 12 6.43 -2.95 14.38
N ASP A 13 6.19 -4.11 14.97
CA ASP A 13 7.24 -5.07 15.26
C ASP A 13 7.53 -5.95 14.04
N ALA A 14 8.76 -6.48 13.95
CA ALA A 14 9.18 -7.35 12.86
C ALA A 14 8.29 -8.60 12.70
N ALA A 15 7.77 -9.15 13.81
CA ALA A 15 6.85 -10.28 13.77
C ALA A 15 5.53 -9.92 13.09
N THR A 16 4.96 -8.76 13.43
CA THR A 16 3.72 -8.26 12.82
C THR A 16 3.91 -7.97 11.35
N LEU A 17 5.06 -7.38 10.98
CA LEU A 17 5.41 -7.13 9.59
C LEU A 17 5.47 -8.43 8.77
N ASN A 18 6.15 -9.47 9.27
CA ASN A 18 6.23 -10.76 8.59
C ASN A 18 4.85 -11.38 8.38
N VAL A 19 3.98 -11.34 9.40
CA VAL A 19 2.59 -11.83 9.25
C VAL A 19 1.87 -11.07 8.15
N TRP A 20 2.05 -9.75 8.05
CA TRP A 20 1.37 -8.97 7.01
C TRP A 20 1.95 -9.20 5.61
N ILE A 21 3.20 -9.61 5.50
CA ILE A 21 3.79 -10.06 4.23
C ILE A 21 3.27 -11.44 3.86
N ASP A 22 3.20 -12.37 4.82
CA ASP A 22 2.69 -13.74 4.60
C ASP A 22 1.21 -13.75 4.22
N GLU A 23 0.41 -12.85 4.81
CA GLU A 23 -1.01 -12.65 4.47
C GLU A 23 -1.21 -11.80 3.19
N GLU A 24 -0.13 -11.46 2.49
CA GLU A 24 -0.12 -10.63 1.27
C GLU A 24 -0.71 -9.23 1.44
N TRP A 25 -0.83 -8.72 2.67
CA TRP A 25 -1.30 -7.35 2.95
C TRP A 25 -0.25 -6.29 2.63
N LEU A 26 1.03 -6.66 2.72
CA LEU A 26 2.15 -5.82 2.32
C LEU A 26 3.02 -6.58 1.33
N ILE A 27 3.22 -6.00 0.15
CA ILE A 27 4.02 -6.61 -0.91
C ILE A 27 5.25 -5.71 -1.11
N PRO A 28 6.35 -5.95 -0.36
CA PRO A 28 7.57 -5.18 -0.56
C PRO A 28 8.15 -5.45 -1.96
N LEU A 29 8.80 -4.45 -2.53
CA LEU A 29 9.60 -4.67 -3.72
C LEU A 29 10.81 -5.52 -3.37
N ALA A 30 10.92 -6.69 -3.99
CA ALA A 30 12.07 -7.57 -3.88
C ALA A 30 13.28 -6.98 -4.65
N SER A 31 13.94 -5.99 -4.07
CA SER A 31 15.19 -5.45 -4.59
C SER A 31 16.35 -6.30 -4.07
N GLY A 32 16.58 -7.46 -4.69
CA GLY A 32 17.77 -8.35 -4.69
C GLY A 32 18.55 -8.67 -3.40
N ILE A 33 18.76 -7.69 -2.52
CA ILE A 33 19.54 -7.71 -1.28
C ILE A 33 18.61 -7.57 -0.06
N ALA A 34 17.52 -6.80 -0.15
CA ALA A 34 16.57 -6.61 0.94
C ALA A 34 15.16 -6.20 0.44
N PRO A 35 14.09 -6.51 1.20
CA PRO A 35 12.75 -5.98 0.91
C PRO A 35 12.76 -4.46 1.03
N GLN A 36 12.33 -3.77 -0.03
CA GLN A 36 12.11 -2.33 -0.02
C GLN A 36 10.63 -2.01 0.05
N PHE A 37 10.28 -1.13 0.99
CA PHE A 37 8.93 -0.61 1.15
C PHE A 37 8.82 0.81 0.56
N SER A 38 7.66 1.13 0.02
CA SER A 38 7.31 2.45 -0.49
C SER A 38 6.52 3.26 0.55
N GLU A 39 6.36 4.58 0.34
CA GLU A 39 5.47 5.39 1.19
C GLU A 39 4.01 4.90 1.13
N ALA A 40 3.60 4.26 0.04
CA ALA A 40 2.27 3.66 -0.07
C ALA A 40 2.12 2.46 0.89
N ASP A 41 3.16 1.63 1.02
CA ASP A 41 3.19 0.52 1.98
C ASP A 41 3.14 1.03 3.41
N LEU A 42 3.83 2.15 3.70
CA LEU A 42 3.80 2.78 5.02
C LEU A 42 2.40 3.31 5.36
N ALA A 43 1.73 3.95 4.40
CA ALA A 43 0.35 4.40 4.57
C ALA A 43 -0.60 3.22 4.79
N ARG A 44 -0.45 2.14 4.02
CA ARG A 44 -1.22 0.90 4.18
C ARG A 44 -1.00 0.28 5.56
N ALA A 45 0.25 0.22 6.02
CA ALA A 45 0.58 -0.30 7.34
C ALA A 45 -0.06 0.49 8.49
N ARG A 46 -0.03 1.83 8.40
CA ARG A 46 -0.70 2.70 9.39
C ARG A 46 -2.20 2.45 9.40
N LEU A 47 -2.83 2.34 8.23
CA LEU A 47 -4.25 2.04 8.13
C LEU A 47 -4.62 0.70 8.77
N ILE A 48 -3.87 -0.37 8.48
CA ILE A 48 -4.12 -1.69 9.07
C ILE A 48 -4.03 -1.63 10.60
N ARG A 49 -3.02 -0.91 11.11
CA ARG A 49 -2.87 -0.70 12.55
C ARG A 49 -4.06 0.04 13.14
N ASP A 50 -4.50 1.13 12.52
CA ASP A 50 -5.62 1.93 13.01
C ASP A 50 -6.93 1.10 12.97
N LEU A 51 -7.13 0.29 11.92
CA LEU A 51 -8.26 -0.66 11.84
C LEU A 51 -8.22 -1.73 12.95
N LYS A 52 -7.04 -2.25 13.29
CA LYS A 52 -6.88 -3.25 14.37
C LYS A 52 -7.05 -2.65 15.76
N LEU A 53 -6.34 -1.55 16.03
CA LEU A 53 -6.22 -0.99 17.38
C LEU A 53 -7.39 -0.07 17.73
N ASP A 54 -7.81 0.79 16.80
CA ASP A 54 -8.83 1.80 17.09
C ASP A 54 -10.24 1.29 16.77
N LEU A 55 -10.40 0.46 15.74
CA LEU A 55 -11.70 -0.06 15.31
C LEU A 55 -11.97 -1.52 15.70
N GLY A 56 -10.97 -2.25 16.22
CA GLY A 56 -11.13 -3.64 16.64
C GLY A 56 -11.48 -4.61 15.51
N VAL A 57 -11.13 -4.27 14.26
CA VAL A 57 -11.43 -5.11 13.10
C VAL A 57 -10.57 -6.36 13.14
N ASN A 58 -11.19 -7.51 12.88
CA ASN A 58 -10.49 -8.79 12.79
C ASN A 58 -9.65 -8.89 11.50
N ASN A 59 -8.79 -9.91 11.41
CA ASN A 59 -7.94 -10.09 10.24
C ASN A 59 -8.74 -10.26 8.94
N GLU A 60 -9.86 -10.97 8.98
CA GLU A 60 -10.72 -11.18 7.81
C GLU A 60 -11.34 -9.86 7.30
N GLY A 61 -11.84 -9.02 8.20
CA GLY A 61 -12.37 -7.70 7.87
C GLY A 61 -11.30 -6.78 7.28
N ILE A 62 -10.07 -6.85 7.79
CA ILE A 62 -8.94 -6.09 7.24
C ILE A 62 -8.64 -6.52 5.81
N ALA A 63 -8.57 -7.82 5.54
CA ALA A 63 -8.34 -8.34 4.20
C ALA A 63 -9.40 -7.81 3.20
N ILE A 64 -10.68 -7.80 3.61
CA ILE A 64 -11.78 -7.25 2.80
C ILE A 64 -11.59 -5.74 2.56
N ILE A 65 -11.29 -4.97 3.60
CA ILE A 65 -11.10 -3.51 3.48
C ILE A 65 -9.92 -3.19 2.57
N LEU A 66 -8.80 -3.91 2.72
CA LEU A 66 -7.62 -3.74 1.87
C LEU A 66 -7.96 -4.07 0.41
N HIS A 67 -8.67 -5.17 0.16
CA HIS A 67 -9.09 -5.53 -1.19
C HIS A 67 -9.97 -4.45 -1.84
N LEU A 68 -10.93 -3.89 -1.10
CA LEU A 68 -11.79 -2.80 -1.57
C LEU A 68 -11.00 -1.52 -1.86
N LEU A 69 -10.00 -1.21 -1.02
CA LEU A 69 -9.11 -0.08 -1.26
C LEU A 69 -8.27 -0.29 -2.51
N ASP A 70 -7.73 -1.49 -2.71
CA ASP A 70 -6.93 -1.81 -3.88
C ASP A 70 -7.76 -1.70 -5.17
N GLN A 71 -9.01 -2.14 -5.16
CA GLN A 71 -9.95 -1.93 -6.26
C GLN A 71 -10.19 -0.44 -6.54
N LEU A 72 -10.40 0.37 -5.49
CA LEU A 72 -10.60 1.81 -5.63
C LEU A 72 -9.34 2.52 -6.16
N HIS A 73 -8.16 2.11 -5.69
CA HIS A 73 -6.88 2.63 -6.15
C HIS A 73 -6.63 2.25 -7.61
N GLY A 74 -6.95 1.02 -8.02
CA GLY A 74 -6.91 0.58 -9.42
C GLY A 74 -7.80 1.44 -10.32
N LEU A 75 -9.05 1.66 -9.92
CA LEU A 75 -9.97 2.51 -10.66
C LEU A 75 -9.48 3.96 -10.77
N ARG A 76 -8.97 4.53 -9.67
CA ARG A 76 -8.40 5.88 -9.67
C ARG A 76 -7.16 5.99 -10.55
N SER A 77 -6.34 4.94 -10.63
CA SER A 77 -5.18 4.90 -11.52
C SER A 77 -5.61 4.91 -12.99
N LEU A 78 -6.57 4.06 -13.36
CA LEU A 78 -7.12 4.00 -14.72
C LEU A 78 -7.71 5.35 -15.15
N LEU A 79 -8.46 6.01 -14.27
CA LEU A 79 -9.02 7.33 -14.55
C LEU A 79 -7.94 8.41 -14.71
N LYS A 80 -6.85 8.35 -13.95
CA LYS A 80 -5.71 9.26 -14.12
C LYS A 80 -4.99 9.03 -15.44
N ASP A 81 -4.83 7.77 -15.84
CA ASP A 81 -4.16 7.40 -17.09
C ASP A 81 -4.97 7.88 -18.31
N ILE A 82 -6.30 7.77 -18.27
CA ILE A 82 -7.19 8.31 -19.32
C ILE A 82 -7.01 9.83 -19.46
N HIS A 83 -7.03 10.58 -18.35
CA HIS A 83 -6.82 12.04 -18.40
C HIS A 83 -5.40 12.43 -18.84
N ALA A 84 -4.38 11.66 -18.47
CA ALA A 84 -3.02 11.91 -18.92
C ALA A 84 -2.90 11.76 -20.45
N THR A 85 -3.59 10.77 -21.02
CA THR A 85 -3.60 10.50 -22.47
C THR A 85 -4.31 11.60 -23.27
N GLU A 86 -5.35 12.22 -22.72
CA GLU A 86 -6.05 13.37 -23.33
C GLU A 86 -5.21 14.66 -23.28
N ASN A 87 -4.46 14.87 -22.20
CA ASN A 87 -3.63 16.07 -22.03
C ASN A 87 -2.35 16.05 -22.90
N ASP A 88 -1.82 14.88 -23.25
CA ASP A 88 -0.64 14.77 -24.13
C ASP A 88 -0.98 15.11 -25.59
N ARG A 89 -2.17 14.72 -26.08
CA ARG A 89 -2.63 15.10 -27.44
C ARG A 89 -2.87 16.60 -27.59
N ALA A 90 -3.23 17.28 -26.50
CA ALA A 90 -3.41 18.73 -26.49
C ALA A 90 -2.08 19.50 -26.52
N ARG A 91 -0.96 18.86 -26.15
CA ARG A 91 0.39 19.46 -26.13
C ARG A 91 1.15 19.33 -27.46
N ASP A 92 0.91 18.26 -28.21
CA ASP A 92 1.54 18.01 -29.52
C ASP A 92 0.90 18.78 -30.69
N SER A 93 -0.19 19.54 -30.44
CA SER A 93 -0.91 20.33 -31.45
C SER A 93 -0.59 21.84 -31.40
N GLY A 94 0.46 22.25 -30.66
CA GLY A 94 0.84 23.65 -30.45
C GLY A 94 2.09 24.08 -31.21
#